data_AF-Q9PHH1-F1
#
_entry.id   AF-Q9PHH1-F1
#
_cell.length_a   1.000
_cell.length_b   1.000
_cell.length_c   1.000
_cell.angle_alpha   90.00
_cell.angle_beta   90.00
_cell.angle_gamma   90.00
#
_symmetry.space_group_name_H-M   'P 1'
#
loop_
_entity.id
_entity.type
_entity.pdbx_description
1 polymer ?
#
loop_
_entity_poly.entity_id
_entity_poly.type
_entity_poly.pdbx_seq_one_letter_code
_entity_poly.pdbx_strand_id
1 'polypeptide(L)'
;MCLPFYLKRYKMPSWSIIEKPLEWIASSYKDLMALPPDVRRRFGYALSLAQRGDQDDAAKVLKGFGGAGVLEVVEDDAGGTYRTVYTVKFTEAVFVLHCFQKKSKSGVATPKVDMNIIRARLKVAEALAQELRNAKTNH
;
A
#
# COMPACT_ATOMS: atom_id res chain seq x y z
N MET A 1 24.09 31.14 38.01
CA MET A 1 22.65 31.28 37.69
C MET A 1 22.14 29.93 37.21
N CYS A 2 21.03 29.50 37.79
CA CYS A 2 20.29 28.28 37.47
C CYS A 2 19.71 28.30 36.05
N LEU A 3 19.76 27.19 35.32
CA LEU A 3 18.65 26.22 35.22
C LEU A 3 19.08 24.97 34.39
N PRO A 4 18.41 23.83 34.59
CA PRO A 4 19.01 22.50 34.56
C PRO A 4 18.41 21.59 33.45
N PHE A 5 18.91 20.35 33.40
CA PHE A 5 18.13 19.14 33.10
C PHE A 5 17.08 19.24 31.97
N TYR A 6 17.43 18.82 30.76
CA TYR A 6 16.61 17.86 29.97
C TYR A 6 17.28 17.49 28.64
N LEU A 7 18.44 16.82 28.67
CA LEU A 7 18.80 15.95 27.55
C LEU A 7 18.01 14.65 27.73
N LYS A 8 16.71 14.74 27.40
CA LYS A 8 15.87 13.57 27.16
C LYS A 8 16.62 12.76 26.12
N ARG A 9 16.92 11.52 26.51
CA ARG A 9 17.46 10.45 25.69
C ARG A 9 16.56 10.27 24.46
N TYR A 10 16.74 11.09 23.44
CA TYR A 10 16.26 10.78 22.11
C TYR A 10 17.04 9.54 21.71
N LYS A 11 16.40 8.37 21.85
CA LYS A 11 16.68 7.24 20.98
C LYS A 11 16.50 7.79 19.57
N MET A 12 17.59 8.28 18.99
CA MET A 12 17.68 8.55 17.57
C MET A 12 17.25 7.23 16.91
N PRO A 13 16.11 7.17 16.19
CA PRO A 13 15.83 5.99 15.40
C PRO A 13 17.05 5.80 14.50
N SER A 14 17.58 4.58 14.45
CA SER A 14 18.63 4.23 13.50
C SER A 14 18.22 4.80 12.15
N TRP A 15 19.08 5.63 11.56
CA TRP A 15 18.92 6.18 10.21
C TRP A 15 18.96 5.05 9.18
N SER A 16 17.93 4.21 9.18
CA SER A 16 17.59 3.34 8.08
C SER A 16 16.46 4.05 7.35
N ILE A 17 16.82 5.04 6.54
CA ILE A 17 15.98 5.50 5.41
C ILE A 17 16.00 4.38 4.36
N ILE A 18 15.54 3.19 4.75
CA ILE A 18 15.34 2.08 3.85
C ILE A 18 13.85 2.11 3.59
N GLU A 19 13.47 2.76 2.49
CA GLU A 19 12.11 2.66 1.96
C GLU A 19 11.71 1.18 1.96
N LYS A 20 10.53 0.87 2.50
CA LYS A 20 10.04 -0.51 2.45
C LYS A 20 10.02 -0.96 0.99
N PRO A 21 10.49 -2.17 0.67
CA PRO A 21 10.38 -2.68 -0.69
C PRO A 21 8.90 -2.75 -1.09
N LEU A 22 8.65 -2.50 -2.37
CA LEU A 22 7.32 -2.58 -2.96
C LEU A 22 7.19 -3.92 -3.68
N GLU A 23 6.33 -4.78 -3.17
CA GLU A 23 6.12 -6.14 -3.68
C GLU A 23 4.81 -6.21 -4.47
N TRP A 24 4.89 -6.69 -5.71
CA TRP A 24 3.76 -6.75 -6.62
C TRP A 24 3.15 -8.15 -6.61
N ILE A 25 1.89 -8.27 -6.19
CA ILE A 25 1.23 -9.57 -6.17
C ILE A 25 0.60 -9.86 -7.54
N ALA A 26 0.94 -11.02 -8.11
CA ALA A 26 0.37 -11.54 -9.36
C ALA A 26 0.45 -10.53 -10.52
N SER A 27 -0.67 -10.23 -11.19
CA SER A 27 -0.70 -9.31 -12.34
C SER A 27 -0.69 -7.83 -11.98
N SER A 28 -0.68 -7.46 -10.70
CA SER A 28 -0.89 -6.07 -10.25
C SER A 28 0.04 -5.05 -10.91
N TYR A 29 1.31 -5.41 -11.14
CA TYR A 29 2.25 -4.55 -11.86
C TYR A 29 1.87 -4.35 -13.33
N LYS A 30 1.52 -5.45 -14.02
CA LYS A 30 1.07 -5.38 -15.42
C LYS A 30 -0.22 -4.57 -15.53
N ASP A 31 -1.13 -4.76 -14.58
CA ASP A 31 -2.40 -4.04 -14.52
C ASP A 31 -2.16 -2.53 -14.32
N LEU A 32 -1.21 -2.14 -13.45
CA LEU A 32 -0.80 -0.74 -13.30
C LEU A 32 -0.22 -0.19 -14.61
N MET A 33 0.67 -0.93 -15.26
CA MET A 33 1.33 -0.48 -16.49
C MET A 33 0.36 -0.29 -17.67
N ALA A 34 -0.79 -0.96 -17.66
CA ALA A 34 -1.85 -0.78 -18.65
C ALA A 34 -2.70 0.48 -18.42
N LEU A 35 -2.54 1.19 -17.29
CA LEU A 35 -3.30 2.39 -16.99
C LEU A 35 -2.76 3.63 -17.73
N PRO A 36 -3.59 4.67 -17.92
CA PRO A 36 -3.15 5.94 -18.49
C PRO A 36 -1.93 6.51 -17.73
N PRO A 37 -0.99 7.19 -18.42
CA PRO A 37 0.22 7.72 -17.81
C PRO A 37 -0.03 8.57 -16.56
N ASP A 38 -1.10 9.35 -16.53
CA ASP A 38 -1.40 10.29 -15.46
C ASP A 38 -1.86 9.55 -14.20
N VAL A 39 -2.74 8.56 -14.38
CA VAL A 39 -3.18 7.64 -13.33
C VAL A 39 -1.99 6.86 -12.76
N ARG A 40 -1.09 6.37 -13.63
CA ARG A 40 0.13 5.68 -13.20
C ARG A 40 1.02 6.55 -12.33
N ARG A 41 1.24 7.81 -12.70
CA ARG A 41 2.05 8.75 -11.90
C ARG A 41 1.41 8.98 -10.54
N ARG A 42 0.10 9.16 -10.50
CA ARG A 42 -0.64 9.46 -9.28
C ARG A 42 -0.66 8.28 -8.30
N PHE A 43 -0.85 7.05 -8.78
CA PHE A 43 -0.72 5.85 -7.97
C PHE A 43 0.73 5.59 -7.55
N GLY A 44 1.70 5.82 -8.44
CA GLY A 44 3.12 5.72 -8.10
C GLY A 44 3.53 6.64 -6.95
N TYR A 45 3.00 7.86 -6.91
CA TYR A 45 3.21 8.79 -5.81
C TYR A 45 2.61 8.28 -4.48
N ALA A 46 1.37 7.77 -4.50
CA ALA A 46 0.76 7.23 -3.29
C ALA A 46 1.52 6.00 -2.75
N LEU A 47 2.01 5.14 -3.65
CA LEU A 47 2.80 3.97 -3.29
C LEU A 47 4.17 4.36 -2.73
N SER A 48 4.82 5.40 -3.27
CA SER A 48 6.12 5.86 -2.75
C SER A 48 6.00 6.47 -1.35
N LEU A 49 4.89 7.17 -1.05
CA LEU A 49 4.57 7.60 0.31
C LEU A 49 4.42 6.39 1.25
N ALA A 50 3.66 5.37 0.81
CA ALA A 50 3.48 4.14 1.60
C ALA A 50 4.81 3.42 1.90
N GLN A 51 5.76 3.41 0.96
CA GLN A 51 7.09 2.83 1.17
C GLN A 51 7.89 3.57 2.25
N ARG A 52 7.69 4.88 2.37
CA ARG A 52 8.33 5.73 3.39
C ARG A 52 7.63 5.66 4.75
N GLY A 53 6.54 4.89 4.85
CA GLY A 53 5.70 4.83 6.04
C GLY A 53 4.78 6.03 6.19
N ASP A 54 4.65 6.85 5.15
CA ASP A 54 3.68 7.94 5.06
C ASP A 54 2.40 7.45 4.38
N GLN A 55 1.33 8.22 4.46
CA GLN A 55 0.06 7.87 3.84
C GLN A 55 -0.43 9.03 2.98
N ASP A 56 -0.80 8.71 1.74
CA ASP A 56 -1.44 9.65 0.85
C ASP A 56 -2.81 10.11 1.41
N ASP A 57 -3.12 11.40 1.32
CA ASP A 57 -4.38 11.98 1.82
C ASP A 57 -5.63 11.36 1.16
N ALA A 58 -5.50 10.89 -0.09
CA ALA A 58 -6.57 10.21 -0.82
C ALA A 58 -6.69 8.72 -0.48
N ALA A 59 -5.72 8.15 0.25
CA ALA A 59 -5.76 6.74 0.64
C ALA A 59 -6.84 6.50 1.70
N LYS A 60 -7.72 5.54 1.42
CA LYS A 60 -8.85 5.17 2.27
C LYS A 60 -8.73 3.72 2.69
N VAL A 61 -9.13 3.42 3.92
CA VAL A 61 -9.21 2.03 4.38
C VAL A 61 -10.31 1.31 3.61
N LEU A 62 -9.94 0.25 2.89
CA LEU A 62 -10.89 -0.58 2.16
C LEU A 62 -11.67 -1.44 3.16
N LYS A 63 -12.98 -1.21 3.23
CA LYS A 63 -13.87 -1.93 4.14
C LYS A 63 -13.99 -3.42 3.75
N GLY A 64 -14.25 -4.28 4.74
CA GLY A 64 -14.46 -5.71 4.52
C GLY A 64 -13.22 -6.60 4.64
N PHE A 65 -12.12 -6.05 5.15
CA PHE A 65 -10.86 -6.76 5.42
C PHE A 65 -10.51 -6.86 6.92
N GLY A 66 -11.46 -6.62 7.82
CA GLY A 66 -11.32 -6.94 9.25
C GLY A 66 -10.12 -6.28 9.96
N GLY A 67 -9.70 -5.09 9.52
CA GLY A 67 -8.53 -4.41 10.10
C GLY A 67 -7.18 -4.83 9.51
N ALA A 68 -7.15 -5.58 8.41
CA ALA A 68 -5.91 -6.03 7.75
C ALA A 68 -5.08 -4.91 7.07
N GLY A 69 -5.30 -3.63 7.40
CA GLY A 69 -4.51 -2.52 6.89
C GLY A 69 -4.49 -2.42 5.36
N VAL A 70 -5.61 -2.78 4.71
CA VAL A 70 -5.77 -2.68 3.26
C VAL A 70 -6.26 -1.28 2.92
N LEU A 71 -5.49 -0.58 2.09
CA LEU A 71 -5.75 0.78 1.66
C LEU A 71 -6.08 0.79 0.17
N GLU A 72 -6.97 1.69 -0.23
CA GLU A 72 -7.25 1.99 -1.63
C GLU A 72 -7.02 3.47 -1.91
N VAL A 73 -6.47 3.77 -3.09
CA VAL A 73 -6.45 5.13 -3.65
C VAL A 73 -7.29 5.12 -4.91
N VAL A 74 -8.12 6.14 -5.06
CA VAL A 74 -9.08 6.29 -6.16
C VAL A 74 -8.71 7.52 -6.96
N GLU A 75 -8.64 7.37 -8.27
CA GLU A 75 -8.33 8.47 -9.19
C GLU A 75 -9.31 8.49 -10.34
N ASP A 76 -9.83 9.67 -10.64
CA ASP A 76 -10.78 9.91 -11.72
C ASP A 76 -10.09 10.68 -12.84
N ASP A 77 -10.29 10.21 -14.07
CA ASP A 77 -9.83 10.88 -15.30
C ASP A 77 -10.94 10.83 -16.37
N ALA A 78 -10.73 11.47 -17.52
CA ALA A 78 -11.64 11.45 -18.65
C ALA A 78 -12.01 10.02 -19.10
N GLY A 79 -11.10 9.06 -18.92
CA GLY A 79 -11.32 7.64 -19.21
C GLY A 79 -12.21 6.89 -18.21
N GLY A 80 -12.40 7.41 -16.99
CA GLY A 80 -13.20 6.80 -15.93
C GLY A 80 -12.51 6.80 -14.56
N THR A 81 -13.01 5.96 -13.66
CA THR A 81 -12.49 5.83 -12.29
C THR A 81 -11.53 4.66 -12.18
N TYR A 82 -10.33 4.91 -11.66
CA TYR A 82 -9.28 3.93 -11.44
C TYR A 82 -9.06 3.73 -9.95
N ARG A 83 -8.63 2.53 -9.56
CA ARG A 83 -8.27 2.22 -8.18
C ARG A 83 -6.98 1.43 -8.11
N THR A 84 -6.16 1.75 -7.13
CA THR A 84 -5.05 0.89 -6.68
C THR A 84 -5.30 0.47 -5.24
N VAL A 85 -5.03 -0.79 -4.94
CA VAL A 85 -5.25 -1.39 -3.63
C VAL A 85 -3.94 -2.03 -3.17
N TYR A 86 -3.51 -1.67 -1.96
CA TYR A 86 -2.27 -2.13 -1.37
C TYR A 86 -2.43 -2.36 0.13
N THR A 87 -1.47 -3.04 0.75
CA THR A 87 -1.44 -3.24 2.20
C THR A 87 -0.09 -2.85 2.78
N VAL A 88 -0.15 -2.15 3.91
CA VAL A 88 1.00 -1.69 4.71
C VAL A 88 1.08 -2.41 6.06
N LYS A 89 0.23 -3.43 6.28
CA LYS A 89 0.13 -4.22 7.52
C LYS A 89 1.45 -4.87 7.91
N PHE A 90 2.28 -5.20 6.92
CA PHE A 90 3.54 -5.89 7.12
C PHE A 90 4.69 -4.89 7.25
N THR A 91 5.58 -5.16 8.20
CA THR A 91 6.77 -4.34 8.43
C THR A 91 7.83 -4.56 7.35
N GLU A 92 7.74 -5.69 6.67
CA GLU A 92 8.74 -6.22 5.76
C GLU A 92 8.71 -5.56 4.38
N ALA A 93 7.51 -5.27 3.86
CA ALA A 93 7.27 -4.70 2.54
C ALA A 93 5.88 -4.04 2.45
N VAL A 94 5.68 -3.19 1.44
CA VAL A 94 4.36 -2.74 0.99
C VAL A 94 3.92 -3.64 -0.15
N PHE A 95 2.75 -4.28 -0.03
CA PHE A 95 2.26 -5.20 -1.06
C PHE A 95 1.17 -4.55 -1.89
N VAL A 96 1.39 -4.46 -3.20
CA VAL A 96 0.38 -4.01 -4.15
C VAL A 96 -0.47 -5.20 -4.56
N LEU A 97 -1.76 -5.13 -4.24
CA LEU A 97 -2.71 -6.23 -4.42
C LEU A 97 -3.40 -6.14 -5.78
N HIS A 98 -3.88 -4.97 -6.18
CA HIS A 98 -4.65 -4.85 -7.42
C HIS A 98 -4.66 -3.41 -7.93
N CYS A 99 -4.64 -3.26 -9.26
CA CYS A 99 -4.80 -1.98 -9.95
C CYS A 99 -5.84 -2.19 -11.05
N PHE A 100 -6.92 -1.42 -11.09
CA PHE A 100 -7.98 -1.65 -12.05
C PHE A 100 -8.77 -0.39 -12.37
N GLN A 101 -9.33 -0.35 -13.58
CA GLN A 101 -10.36 0.61 -13.94
C GLN A 101 -11.73 0.06 -13.54
N LYS A 102 -12.48 0.83 -12.76
CA LYS A 102 -13.87 0.51 -12.45
C LYS A 102 -14.70 0.61 -13.72
N LYS A 103 -15.37 -0.48 -14.09
CA LYS A 103 -16.18 -0.56 -15.32
C LYS A 103 -17.48 0.26 -15.26
N SER A 104 -18.03 0.52 -14.06
CA SER A 104 -19.26 1.31 -13.91
C SER A 104 -18.96 2.74 -13.45
N LYS A 105 -19.60 3.72 -14.09
CA LYS A 105 -19.54 5.14 -13.67
C LYS A 105 -20.39 5.43 -12.41
N SER A 106 -21.26 4.51 -12.01
CA SER A 106 -22.13 4.62 -10.83
C SER A 106 -21.74 3.64 -9.71
N GLY A 107 -21.85 4.09 -8.46
CA GLY A 107 -21.61 3.30 -7.24
C GLY A 107 -20.23 3.54 -6.58
N VAL A 108 -20.24 3.76 -5.26
CA VAL A 108 -19.02 3.95 -4.45
C VAL A 108 -18.32 2.62 -4.15
N ALA A 109 -19.09 1.52 -4.13
CA ALA A 109 -18.61 0.21 -3.74
C ALA A 109 -17.69 -0.46 -4.78
N THR A 110 -16.64 -1.12 -4.30
CA THR A 110 -15.78 -2.00 -5.08
C THR A 110 -16.58 -3.23 -5.53
N PRO A 111 -16.56 -3.61 -6.83
CA PRO A 111 -17.27 -4.79 -7.30
C PRO A 111 -16.86 -6.07 -6.57
N LYS A 112 -17.80 -7.00 -6.37
CA LYS A 112 -17.56 -8.26 -5.63
C LYS A 112 -16.43 -9.10 -6.24
N VAL A 113 -16.26 -9.05 -7.56
CA VAL A 113 -15.18 -9.74 -8.28
C VAL A 113 -13.81 -9.19 -7.86
N ASP A 114 -13.62 -7.87 -7.89
CA ASP A 114 -12.37 -7.23 -7.46
C ASP A 114 -12.10 -7.48 -5.97
N MET A 115 -13.13 -7.44 -5.12
CA MET A 115 -13.00 -7.80 -3.71
C MET A 115 -12.50 -9.22 -3.50
N ASN A 116 -12.93 -10.19 -4.32
CA ASN A 116 -12.47 -11.56 -4.24
C ASN A 116 -11.02 -11.71 -4.71
N ILE A 117 -10.63 -10.99 -5.77
CA ILE A 117 -9.23 -10.94 -6.25
C ILE A 117 -8.32 -10.38 -5.15
N ILE A 118 -8.71 -9.26 -4.54
CA ILE A 118 -7.94 -8.62 -3.46
C ILE A 118 -7.80 -9.57 -2.27
N ARG A 119 -8.88 -10.27 -1.85
CA ARG A 119 -8.79 -11.28 -0.77
C ARG A 119 -7.85 -12.43 -1.10
N ALA A 120 -7.91 -12.96 -2.32
CA ALA A 120 -7.02 -14.05 -2.72
C ALA A 120 -5.56 -13.58 -2.71
N ARG A 121 -5.28 -12.41 -3.27
CA ARG A 121 -3.94 -11.82 -3.33
C ARG A 121 -3.41 -11.40 -1.96
N LEU A 122 -4.27 -10.98 -1.04
CA LEU A 122 -3.88 -10.68 0.35
C LEU A 122 -3.36 -11.92 1.08
N LYS A 123 -3.96 -13.10 0.86
CA LYS A 123 -3.44 -14.36 1.41
C LYS A 123 -2.04 -14.70 0.89
N VAL A 124 -1.78 -14.42 -0.38
CA VAL A 124 -0.45 -14.59 -0.98
C VAL A 124 0.56 -13.61 -0.35
N ALA A 125 0.16 -12.35 -0.18
CA ALA A 125 0.98 -11.35 0.50
C ALA A 125 1.30 -11.76 1.96
N GLU A 126 0.34 -12.35 2.68
CA GLU A 126 0.55 -12.86 4.04
C GLU A 126 1.60 -13.97 4.09
N ALA A 127 1.57 -14.92 3.13
CA ALA A 127 2.56 -15.98 3.03
C ALA A 127 3.96 -15.42 2.72
N LEU A 128 4.07 -14.53 1.73
CA LEU A 128 5.33 -13.88 1.36
C LEU A 128 5.91 -13.04 2.50
N ALA A 129 5.06 -12.30 3.22
CA ALA A 129 5.49 -11.53 4.38
C ALA A 129 6.08 -12.44 5.48
N GLN A 130 5.48 -13.62 5.70
CA GLN A 130 6.00 -14.60 6.65
C GLN A 130 7.35 -15.17 6.19
N GLU A 131 7.51 -15.48 4.90
CA GLU A 131 8.78 -15.92 4.33
C GLU A 131 9.88 -14.86 4.49
N LEU A 132 9.59 -13.60 4.16
CA LEU A 132 10.51 -12.47 4.35
C LEU A 132 10.89 -12.27 5.82
N ARG A 133 9.94 -12.43 6.74
CA ARG A 133 10.20 -12.36 8.19
C ARG A 133 11.13 -13.48 8.66
N ASN A 134 10.88 -14.69 8.21
CA ASN A 134 11.68 -15.86 8.58
C ASN A 134 13.11 -15.71 8.05
N ALA A 135 13.28 -15.23 6.82
CA ALA A 135 14.59 -14.97 6.23
C ALA A 135 15.41 -13.95 7.04
N LYS A 136 14.77 -12.90 7.57
CA LYS A 136 15.43 -11.89 8.41
C LYS A 136 15.79 -12.39 9.82
N THR A 137 15.05 -13.35 10.36
CA THR A 137 15.31 -13.91 11.70
C THR A 137 16.46 -14.92 11.70
N ASN A 138 16.76 -15.50 10.54
CA ASN A 138 17.78 -16.54 10.37
C ASN A 138 19.18 -15.99 9.99
N HIS A 139 19.43 -14.70 10.18
CA HIS A 139 20.73 -14.03 10.02
C HIS A 139 21.04 -13.23 11.28
#